data_AF-A6IZC2-F1
#
_entry.id   AF-A6IZC2-F1
#
_cell.length_a   1.000
_cell.length_b   1.000
_cell.length_c   1.000
_cell.angle_alpha   90.00
_cell.angle_beta   90.00
_cell.angle_gamma   90.00
#
_symmetry.space_group_name_H-M   'P 1'
#
loop_
_entity.id
_entity.type
_entity.pdbx_description
1 polymer ?
#
loop_
_entity_poly.entity_id
_entity_poly.type
_entity_poly.pdbx_seq_one_letter_code
_entity_poly.pdbx_strand_id
1 'polypeptide(L)'
;MWTADEIAQLCYAHYIKLPKQGKPEPNREWTLLAAVVKIQTPANQACDTPDKQIQVTKEVVSMGTGTKCIGQSKMRESGDILNDSHAEVIARRSFQRYILHQLHVAAVLKEDSIFLPGTQRGLWRLRPDLSFVFFSSHTPCGDASIIPKLEFEEQPCCPVIRNWANNSPGEGSETLEGSRNKRSCEGPDSPVAKKKRLGTPAGSLSDCVAHHGAQESGPAKPDASSSGLTKEELDAVNGTASGSFKVVDIYRTGAKCVPGETGDLRKPGAAYHQVGLLRVKPGRGDRTCSMSCSDKMARWNVLGCQGALLMHFLEKPIYLSAVVIGQCPYSQEAMRRALTGRSRISKVELFRSFQKLLSCIAEDERPDSVR
;
A
#
# COMPACT_ATOMS: atom_id res chain seq x y z
N MET A 1 23.77 15.84 4.16
CA MET A 1 22.59 15.56 3.29
C MET A 1 22.44 14.05 3.13
N TRP A 2 21.34 13.54 2.57
CA TRP A 2 21.17 12.11 2.26
C TRP A 2 20.56 11.91 0.85
N THR A 3 20.83 10.77 0.21
CA THR A 3 20.31 10.41 -1.13
C THR A 3 19.33 9.23 -1.07
N ALA A 4 18.54 9.05 -2.14
CA ALA A 4 17.64 7.90 -2.27
C ALA A 4 18.38 6.55 -2.21
N ASP A 5 19.53 6.45 -2.87
CA ASP A 5 20.33 5.23 -2.91
C ASP A 5 20.90 4.85 -1.54
N GLU A 6 21.38 5.83 -0.76
CA GLU A 6 21.85 5.58 0.60
C GLU A 6 20.73 5.04 1.51
N ILE A 7 19.51 5.57 1.38
CA ILE A 7 18.34 5.09 2.13
C ILE A 7 17.99 3.66 1.70
N ALA A 8 17.93 3.39 0.40
CA ALA A 8 17.63 2.06 -0.13
C ALA A 8 18.70 1.04 0.30
N GLN A 9 19.98 1.37 0.15
CA GLN A 9 21.12 0.52 0.54
C GLN A 9 21.09 0.25 2.05
N LEU A 10 20.81 1.25 2.90
CA LEU A 10 20.68 1.07 4.34
C LEU A 10 19.54 0.10 4.68
N CYS A 11 18.38 0.24 4.04
CA CYS A 11 17.24 -0.66 4.24
C CYS A 11 17.54 -2.10 3.78
N TYR A 12 18.17 -2.29 2.62
CA TYR A 12 18.56 -3.63 2.14
C TYR A 12 19.65 -4.25 3.04
N ALA A 13 20.67 -3.49 3.44
CA ALA A 13 21.72 -3.96 4.33
C ALA A 13 21.18 -4.35 5.71
N HIS A 14 20.22 -3.59 6.26
CA HIS A 14 19.52 -3.96 7.49
C HIS A 14 18.71 -5.25 7.31
N TYR A 15 17.95 -5.38 6.21
CA TYR A 15 17.18 -6.60 5.93
C TYR A 15 18.08 -7.83 5.79
N ILE A 16 19.22 -7.73 5.11
CA ILE A 16 20.18 -8.84 4.94
C ILE A 16 20.68 -9.35 6.31
N LYS A 17 20.97 -8.46 7.25
CA LYS A 17 21.44 -8.79 8.61
C LYS A 17 20.42 -9.55 9.48
N LEU A 18 19.12 -9.46 9.19
CA LEU A 18 18.09 -10.18 9.96
C LEU A 18 18.26 -11.71 9.85
N PRO A 19 17.78 -12.50 10.84
CA PRO A 19 17.75 -13.95 10.76
C PRO A 19 17.05 -14.49 9.50
N LYS A 20 17.34 -15.75 9.13
CA LYS A 20 16.69 -16.41 7.98
C LYS A 20 15.20 -16.71 8.19
N GLN A 21 14.76 -16.82 9.44
CA GLN A 21 13.37 -17.16 9.78
C GLN A 21 12.39 -16.11 9.22
N GLY A 22 11.42 -16.55 8.42
CA GLY A 22 10.42 -15.67 7.81
C GLY A 22 10.89 -14.86 6.60
N LYS A 23 12.14 -15.06 6.14
CA LYS A 23 12.59 -14.61 4.82
C LYS A 23 12.08 -15.60 3.75
N PRO A 24 11.80 -15.13 2.51
CA PRO A 24 11.39 -16.01 1.42
C PRO A 24 12.49 -17.01 1.08
N GLU A 25 12.10 -18.24 0.72
CA GLU A 25 13.02 -19.23 0.17
C GLU A 25 13.64 -18.74 -1.16
N PRO A 26 15.00 -18.70 -1.29
CA PRO A 26 15.67 -18.27 -2.52
C PRO A 26 15.19 -19.05 -3.75
N ASN A 27 15.01 -18.36 -4.87
CA ASN A 27 14.57 -18.89 -6.17
C ASN A 27 13.16 -19.53 -6.20
N ARG A 28 12.44 -19.60 -5.06
CA ARG A 28 11.09 -20.17 -4.96
C ARG A 28 10.05 -19.13 -4.56
N GLU A 29 10.40 -18.27 -3.61
CA GLU A 29 9.51 -17.28 -3.04
C GLU A 29 10.06 -15.87 -3.25
N TRP A 30 9.16 -14.89 -3.21
CA TRP A 30 9.51 -13.48 -3.30
C TRP A 30 8.60 -12.66 -2.39
N THR A 31 9.07 -11.50 -1.98
CA THR A 31 8.32 -10.56 -1.16
C THR A 31 8.74 -9.13 -1.48
N LEU A 32 7.91 -8.17 -1.10
CA LEU A 32 8.29 -6.76 -1.10
C LEU A 32 8.83 -6.38 0.28
N LEU A 33 9.63 -5.32 0.32
CA LEU A 33 10.24 -4.77 1.52
C LEU A 33 9.80 -3.31 1.68
N ALA A 34 9.55 -2.88 2.91
CA ALA A 34 9.39 -1.47 3.25
C ALA A 34 9.96 -1.20 4.63
N ALA A 35 10.31 0.06 4.88
CA ALA A 35 10.96 0.48 6.12
C ALA A 35 10.70 1.96 6.44
N VAL A 36 10.90 2.33 7.70
CA VAL A 36 11.00 3.73 8.13
C VAL A 36 12.40 3.99 8.65
N VAL A 37 13.04 5.03 8.12
CA VAL A 37 14.38 5.48 8.49
C VAL A 37 14.27 6.78 9.27
N LYS A 38 14.74 6.79 10.52
CA LYS A 38 14.98 8.01 11.30
C LYS A 38 16.19 8.72 10.71
N ILE A 39 16.02 9.99 10.38
CA ILE A 39 17.09 10.90 9.98
C ILE A 39 17.26 11.94 11.09
N GLN A 40 18.46 12.05 11.62
CA GLN A 40 18.84 13.08 12.58
C GLN A 40 19.82 14.04 11.94
N THR A 41 19.50 15.33 11.97
CA THR A 41 20.41 16.39 11.52
C THR A 41 20.98 17.08 12.76
N PRO A 42 22.32 17.09 12.95
CA PRO A 42 22.90 17.73 14.12
C PRO A 42 22.52 19.21 14.15
N ALA A 43 22.12 19.71 15.32
CA ALA A 43 21.92 21.13 15.52
C ALA A 43 23.25 21.87 15.31
N ASN A 44 23.19 23.04 14.64
CA ASN A 44 24.36 23.83 14.23
C ASN A 44 25.47 23.85 15.28
N GLN A 45 26.57 23.15 15.02
CA GLN A 45 27.86 23.57 15.58
C GLN A 45 28.21 24.88 14.86
N ALA A 46 28.10 26.00 15.57
CA ALA A 46 28.66 27.27 15.15
C ALA A 46 30.19 27.08 15.06
N CYS A 47 30.69 26.90 13.84
CA CYS A 47 32.09 26.65 13.55
C CYS A 47 32.34 27.15 12.12
N ASP A 48 33.00 28.30 12.02
CA ASP A 48 33.12 29.10 10.79
C ASP A 48 34.08 28.48 9.75
N THR A 49 33.71 27.32 9.22
CA THR A 49 34.43 26.64 8.13
C THR A 49 33.43 26.17 7.06
N PRO A 50 33.46 26.71 5.82
CA PRO A 50 32.41 26.47 4.83
C PRO A 50 32.39 25.06 4.21
N ASP A 51 33.43 24.24 4.41
CA ASP A 51 33.58 22.92 3.77
C ASP A 51 33.14 21.70 4.61
N LYS A 52 32.68 21.88 5.86
CA LYS A 52 32.24 20.74 6.68
C LYS A 52 30.84 20.27 6.28
N GLN A 53 30.82 19.26 5.41
CA GLN A 53 29.62 18.57 4.96
C GLN A 53 28.78 18.07 6.16
N ILE A 54 27.55 18.56 6.31
CA ILE A 54 26.68 18.22 7.46
C ILE A 54 26.36 16.72 7.46
N GLN A 55 27.01 16.00 8.38
CA GLN A 55 26.85 14.57 8.59
C GLN A 55 25.52 14.30 9.29
N VAL A 56 24.61 13.62 8.59
CA VAL A 56 23.29 13.24 9.12
C VAL A 56 23.31 11.76 9.54
N THR A 57 22.79 11.47 10.73
CA THR A 57 22.67 10.10 11.23
C THR A 57 21.40 9.45 10.67
N LYS A 58 21.51 8.18 10.24
CA LYS A 58 20.44 7.44 9.55
C LYS A 58 20.26 6.09 10.24
N GLU A 59 19.05 5.78 10.69
CA GLU A 59 18.75 4.54 11.43
C GLU A 59 17.44 3.92 10.93
N VAL A 60 17.44 2.62 10.62
CA VAL A 60 16.21 1.89 10.29
C VAL A 60 15.47 1.56 11.59
N VAL A 61 14.39 2.30 11.86
CA VAL A 61 13.60 2.17 13.10
C VAL A 61 12.37 1.28 12.93
N SER A 62 11.97 0.98 11.70
CA SER A 62 10.96 -0.03 11.42
C SER A 62 11.17 -0.70 10.07
N MET A 63 10.67 -1.92 9.94
CA MET A 63 10.72 -2.71 8.73
C MET A 63 9.47 -3.59 8.60
N GLY A 64 9.14 -3.98 7.38
CA GLY A 64 8.09 -4.93 7.07
C GLY A 64 8.27 -5.56 5.70
N THR A 65 7.83 -6.81 5.56
CA THR A 65 7.73 -7.51 4.28
C THR A 65 6.31 -8.03 4.05
N GLY A 66 5.98 -8.36 2.80
CA GLY A 66 4.74 -9.05 2.45
C GLY A 66 3.94 -8.40 1.32
N THR A 67 2.99 -9.15 0.76
CA THR A 67 2.29 -8.82 -0.50
C THR A 67 0.82 -9.26 -0.51
N LYS A 68 0.23 -9.56 0.65
CA LYS A 68 -1.08 -10.22 0.78
C LYS A 68 -1.97 -9.56 1.83
N CYS A 69 -3.27 -9.70 1.62
CA CYS A 69 -4.33 -9.34 2.58
C CYS A 69 -5.25 -10.56 2.76
N ILE A 70 -5.91 -10.64 3.92
CA ILE A 70 -6.99 -11.61 4.11
C ILE A 70 -8.27 -11.15 3.39
N GLY A 71 -9.12 -12.10 3.01
CA GLY A 71 -10.48 -11.81 2.57
C GLY A 71 -11.39 -11.39 3.73
N GLN A 72 -12.50 -10.75 3.40
CA GLN A 72 -13.51 -10.24 4.34
C GLN A 72 -14.01 -11.32 5.31
N SER A 73 -14.21 -12.55 4.83
CA SER A 73 -14.63 -13.74 5.58
C SER A 73 -13.70 -14.16 6.73
N LYS A 74 -12.48 -13.60 6.78
CA LYS A 74 -11.47 -13.90 7.82
C LYS A 74 -11.19 -12.74 8.75
N MET A 75 -11.87 -11.61 8.57
CA MET A 75 -11.77 -10.47 9.49
C MET A 75 -12.45 -10.85 10.82
N ARG A 76 -11.90 -10.38 11.94
CA ARG A 76 -12.47 -10.63 13.28
C ARG A 76 -12.67 -9.31 14.03
N GLU A 77 -13.79 -9.22 14.74
CA GLU A 77 -14.16 -8.07 15.57
C GLU A 77 -13.23 -7.93 16.78
N SER A 78 -12.64 -9.03 17.27
CA SER A 78 -11.67 -9.05 18.37
C SER A 78 -10.34 -8.33 18.06
N GLY A 79 -10.10 -7.86 16.83
CA GLY A 79 -8.92 -7.04 16.47
C GLY A 79 -7.57 -7.77 16.49
N ASP A 80 -7.57 -9.08 16.73
CA ASP A 80 -6.41 -9.95 16.91
C ASP A 80 -5.85 -10.55 15.60
N ILE A 81 -6.51 -10.32 14.47
CA ILE A 81 -6.08 -10.72 13.13
C ILE A 81 -5.62 -9.51 12.33
N LEU A 82 -4.51 -9.66 11.60
CA LEU A 82 -4.00 -8.62 10.72
C LEU A 82 -4.70 -8.67 9.35
N ASN A 83 -5.50 -7.62 9.07
CA ASN A 83 -6.26 -7.51 7.81
C ASN A 83 -5.39 -7.34 6.55
N ASP A 84 -4.22 -6.69 6.68
CA ASP A 84 -3.35 -6.31 5.57
C ASP A 84 -1.88 -6.50 5.95
N SER A 85 -1.22 -7.41 5.24
CA SER A 85 0.17 -7.80 5.43
C SER A 85 1.03 -7.42 4.21
N HIS A 86 0.73 -6.30 3.56
CA HIS A 86 1.68 -5.68 2.65
C HIS A 86 2.84 -5.02 3.40
N ALA A 87 4.04 -5.10 2.83
CA ALA A 87 5.27 -4.56 3.37
C ALA A 87 5.11 -3.13 3.92
N GLU A 88 4.49 -2.22 3.15
CA GLU A 88 4.30 -0.82 3.53
C GLU A 88 3.43 -0.67 4.78
N VAL A 89 2.41 -1.52 4.92
CA VAL A 89 1.47 -1.51 6.05
C VAL A 89 2.12 -2.15 7.29
N ILE A 90 2.89 -3.22 7.11
CA ILE A 90 3.71 -3.81 8.19
C ILE A 90 4.72 -2.79 8.70
N ALA A 91 5.48 -2.15 7.81
CA ALA A 91 6.50 -1.14 8.18
C ALA A 91 5.88 0.01 8.98
N ARG A 92 4.69 0.50 8.59
CA ARG A 92 3.94 1.48 9.38
C ARG A 92 3.54 0.93 10.77
N ARG A 93 2.99 -0.29 10.86
CA ARG A 93 2.59 -0.88 12.16
C ARG A 93 3.78 -1.10 13.09
N SER A 94 4.91 -1.55 12.55
CA SER A 94 6.19 -1.62 13.25
C SER A 94 6.64 -0.23 13.73
N PHE A 95 6.45 0.82 12.92
CA PHE A 95 6.77 2.20 13.30
C PHE A 95 5.86 2.74 14.40
N GLN A 96 4.57 2.37 14.42
CA GLN A 96 3.67 2.68 15.54
C GLN A 96 4.14 2.03 16.86
N ARG A 97 4.65 0.79 16.82
CA ARG A 97 5.27 0.15 17.99
C ARG A 97 6.55 0.88 18.44
N TYR A 98 7.37 1.34 17.49
CA TYR A 98 8.55 2.15 17.79
C TYR A 98 8.18 3.48 18.47
N ILE A 99 7.18 4.21 17.95
CA ILE A 99 6.65 5.43 18.58
C ILE A 99 6.16 5.16 20.01
N LEU A 100 5.36 4.11 20.22
CA LEU A 100 4.85 3.75 21.55
C LEU A 100 5.98 3.46 22.54
N HIS A 101 6.98 2.69 22.11
CA HIS A 101 8.16 2.40 22.93
C HIS A 101 8.94 3.67 23.27
N GLN A 102 9.14 4.58 22.31
CA GLN A 102 9.83 5.85 22.54
C GLN A 102 9.06 6.82 23.46
N LEU A 103 7.72 6.81 23.42
CA LEU A 103 6.89 7.52 24.40
C LEU A 103 7.07 6.93 25.82
N HIS A 104 7.13 5.60 25.94
CA HIS A 104 7.41 4.93 27.22
C HIS A 104 8.82 5.26 27.74
N VAL A 105 9.85 5.26 26.87
CA VAL A 105 11.20 5.70 27.22
C VAL A 105 11.19 7.12 27.78
N ALA A 106 10.53 8.06 27.10
CA ALA A 106 10.46 9.46 27.53
C ALA A 106 9.69 9.65 28.85
N ALA A 107 8.58 8.95 29.03
CA ALA A 107 7.68 9.13 30.17
C ALA A 107 8.11 8.40 31.45
N VAL A 108 8.70 7.20 31.30
CA VAL A 108 8.98 6.29 32.43
C VAL A 108 10.48 6.13 32.67
N LEU A 109 11.24 5.77 31.64
CA LEU A 109 12.68 5.46 31.78
C LEU A 109 13.53 6.74 31.91
N LYS A 110 13.06 7.86 31.35
CA LYS A 110 13.75 9.16 31.33
C LYS A 110 15.12 9.12 30.64
N GLU A 111 15.29 8.20 29.69
CA GLU A 111 16.47 8.10 28.82
C GLU A 111 16.29 8.96 27.54
N ASP A 112 17.31 9.01 26.68
CA ASP A 112 17.22 9.76 25.42
C ASP A 112 16.16 9.16 24.48
N SER A 113 15.15 9.97 24.16
CA SER A 113 14.03 9.60 23.31
C SER A 113 13.93 10.54 22.11
N ILE A 114 13.27 10.08 21.04
CA ILE A 114 12.86 10.96 19.93
C ILE A 114 11.84 12.04 20.35
N PHE A 115 11.29 11.98 21.57
CA PHE A 115 10.29 12.91 22.08
C PHE A 115 10.82 13.85 23.16
N LEU A 116 10.37 15.10 23.08
CA LEU A 116 10.46 16.10 24.14
C LEU A 116 9.06 16.28 24.77
N PRO A 117 8.97 16.74 26.03
CA PRO A 117 7.71 17.23 26.58
C PRO A 117 7.06 18.28 25.65
N GLY A 118 5.76 18.14 25.42
CA GLY A 118 4.97 19.08 24.65
C GLY A 118 4.59 20.33 25.44
N THR A 119 3.89 21.25 24.79
CA THR A 119 3.37 22.49 25.43
C THR A 119 2.29 22.22 26.47
N GLN A 120 1.56 21.12 26.35
CA GLN A 120 0.51 20.71 27.30
C GLN A 120 0.96 19.47 28.09
N ARG A 121 0.58 19.42 29.38
CA ARG A 121 0.92 18.29 30.27
C ARG A 121 0.37 16.98 29.70
N GLY A 122 1.24 15.97 29.60
CA GLY A 122 0.89 14.64 29.08
C GLY A 122 1.05 14.48 27.56
N LEU A 123 1.18 15.57 26.81
CA LEU A 123 1.50 15.53 25.38
C LEU A 123 3.01 15.56 25.15
N TRP A 124 3.43 14.92 24.07
CA TRP A 124 4.82 14.81 23.64
C TRP A 124 5.00 15.38 22.23
N ARG A 125 6.15 16.00 21.99
CA ARG A 125 6.50 16.62 20.71
C ARG A 125 7.73 15.93 20.14
N LEU A 126 7.66 15.54 18.86
CA LEU A 126 8.83 15.02 18.15
C LEU A 126 9.96 16.05 18.19
N ARG A 127 11.17 15.59 18.52
CA ARG A 127 12.40 16.38 18.49
C ARG A 127 12.58 17.08 17.11
N PRO A 128 12.89 18.39 17.09
CA PRO A 128 12.95 19.16 15.83
C PRO A 128 14.16 18.80 14.95
N ASP A 129 15.19 18.17 15.51
CA ASP A 129 16.36 17.64 14.78
C ASP A 129 16.07 16.32 14.05
N LEU A 130 14.86 15.75 14.20
CA LEU A 130 14.48 14.46 13.64
C LEU A 130 13.44 14.56 12.52
N SER A 131 13.60 13.72 11.50
CA SER A 131 12.58 13.44 10.49
C SER A 131 12.56 11.96 10.11
N PHE A 132 11.52 11.52 9.40
CA PHE A 132 11.36 10.11 9.02
C PHE A 132 11.19 9.97 7.50
N VAL A 133 12.07 9.18 6.88
CA VAL A 133 11.97 8.81 5.46
C VAL A 133 11.34 7.43 5.36
N PHE A 134 10.35 7.28 4.49
CA PHE A 134 9.77 5.98 4.18
C PHE A 134 10.49 5.35 3.00
N PHE A 135 10.82 4.07 3.09
CA PHE A 135 11.33 3.29 1.98
C PHE A 135 10.33 2.21 1.58
N SER A 136 10.13 1.98 0.28
CA SER A 136 9.52 0.77 -0.22
C SER A 136 10.30 0.25 -1.42
N SER A 137 10.53 -1.06 -1.51
CA SER A 137 11.31 -1.68 -2.59
C SER A 137 10.63 -1.54 -3.96
N HIS A 138 9.32 -1.30 -4.01
CA HIS A 138 8.51 -1.12 -5.21
C HIS A 138 7.50 0.02 -5.05
N THR A 139 6.91 0.50 -6.15
CA THR A 139 5.84 1.50 -6.11
C THR A 139 4.60 0.98 -5.35
N PRO A 140 3.99 1.78 -4.45
CA PRO A 140 2.86 1.33 -3.64
C PRO A 140 1.68 0.89 -4.49
N CYS A 141 1.12 -0.30 -4.22
CA CYS A 141 0.01 -0.82 -5.01
C CYS A 141 -1.23 0.11 -4.98
N GLY A 142 -1.96 0.17 -6.09
CA GLY A 142 -2.96 1.20 -6.36
C GLY A 142 -2.53 2.11 -7.52
N ASP A 143 -2.82 3.39 -7.41
CA ASP A 143 -2.59 4.38 -8.47
C ASP A 143 -1.14 4.79 -8.67
N ALA A 144 -0.30 4.65 -7.65
CA ALA A 144 1.14 4.95 -7.76
C ALA A 144 1.85 3.94 -8.68
N SER A 145 1.31 2.72 -8.80
CA SER A 145 1.81 1.68 -9.72
C SER A 145 1.10 1.71 -11.09
N ILE A 146 0.38 2.79 -11.43
CA ILE A 146 -0.21 3.02 -12.76
C ILE A 146 0.67 4.04 -13.48
N ILE A 147 1.64 3.51 -14.22
CA ILE A 147 2.78 4.26 -14.76
C ILE A 147 2.76 4.09 -16.29
N PRO A 148 2.88 5.17 -17.08
CA PRO A 148 3.04 5.11 -18.53
C PRO A 148 4.23 4.23 -18.93
N LYS A 149 4.06 3.39 -19.96
CA LYS A 149 5.15 2.71 -20.65
C LYS A 149 5.45 3.41 -21.97
N LEU A 150 6.70 3.79 -22.16
CA LEU A 150 7.18 4.46 -23.36
C LEU A 150 7.67 3.41 -24.39
N GLU A 151 7.64 3.74 -25.67
CA GLU A 151 8.01 2.81 -26.76
C GLU A 151 9.42 2.21 -26.69
N PHE A 152 10.32 2.81 -25.90
CA PHE A 152 11.73 2.39 -25.74
C PHE A 152 12.06 1.78 -24.36
N GLU A 153 11.07 1.55 -23.49
CA GLU A 153 11.31 0.79 -22.26
C GLU A 153 11.39 -0.71 -22.58
N GLU A 154 12.61 -1.24 -22.71
CA GLU A 154 12.80 -2.69 -22.88
C GLU A 154 12.16 -3.45 -21.73
N GLN A 155 11.39 -4.48 -22.09
CA GLN A 155 10.63 -5.30 -21.16
C GLN A 155 11.60 -6.16 -20.33
N PRO A 156 11.78 -5.93 -19.01
CA PRO A 156 12.93 -6.45 -18.24
C PRO A 156 12.94 -7.97 -18.02
N CYS A 157 11.97 -8.70 -18.55
CA CYS A 157 11.92 -10.16 -18.57
C CYS A 157 11.26 -10.65 -19.86
N CYS A 158 11.87 -11.65 -20.52
CA CYS A 158 11.21 -12.41 -21.57
C CYS A 158 9.92 -13.07 -21.04
N PRO A 159 8.83 -13.13 -21.82
CA PRO A 159 7.65 -13.90 -21.44
C PRO A 159 8.00 -15.37 -21.20
N VAL A 160 7.50 -15.96 -20.11
CA VAL A 160 7.64 -17.41 -19.88
C VAL A 160 6.77 -18.14 -20.91
N ILE A 161 7.40 -18.62 -21.98
CA ILE A 161 6.73 -19.45 -22.99
C ILE A 161 6.40 -20.81 -22.35
N ARG A 162 5.13 -21.02 -22.02
CA ARG A 162 4.61 -22.37 -21.76
C ARG A 162 4.43 -23.08 -23.10
N ASN A 163 5.41 -23.88 -23.50
CA ASN A 163 5.27 -24.81 -24.62
C ASN A 163 4.20 -25.86 -24.29
N TRP A 164 2.97 -25.62 -24.74
CA TRP A 164 1.86 -26.59 -24.68
C TRP A 164 1.43 -26.95 -26.10
N ALA A 165 2.31 -27.62 -26.84
CA ALA A 165 1.99 -28.45 -28.00
C ALA A 165 3.25 -29.21 -28.43
N ASN A 166 3.21 -30.54 -28.34
CA ASN A 166 3.54 -31.48 -29.43
C ASN A 166 3.65 -32.91 -28.87
N ASN A 167 2.50 -33.57 -28.72
CA ASN A 167 2.40 -35.02 -28.64
C ASN A 167 1.57 -35.48 -29.83
N SER A 168 2.22 -36.01 -30.86
CA SER A 168 1.66 -36.95 -31.85
C SER A 168 2.80 -37.64 -32.61
N PRO A 169 2.59 -38.87 -33.15
CA PRO A 169 3.64 -39.90 -33.16
C PRO A 169 4.29 -40.13 -34.54
N GLY A 170 5.48 -40.75 -34.56
CA GLY A 170 6.08 -41.28 -35.78
C GLY A 170 7.55 -41.75 -35.64
N GLU A 171 7.73 -43.07 -35.51
CA GLU A 171 8.79 -43.95 -36.06
C GLU A 171 10.31 -43.62 -35.99
N GLY A 172 11.11 -44.64 -35.61
CA GLY A 172 12.45 -44.90 -36.17
C GLY A 172 13.61 -45.11 -35.17
N SER A 173 14.19 -46.33 -35.16
CA SER A 173 15.53 -46.81 -34.71
C SER A 173 16.55 -45.85 -34.04
N GLU A 174 17.46 -46.27 -33.14
CA GLU A 174 17.90 -47.61 -32.69
C GLU A 174 18.66 -47.55 -31.33
N THR A 175 18.76 -48.70 -30.63
CA THR A 175 19.81 -49.24 -29.71
C THR A 175 20.85 -48.33 -28.99
N LEU A 176 21.38 -48.60 -27.78
CA LEU A 176 21.49 -49.81 -26.93
C LEU A 176 21.78 -49.43 -25.43
N GLU A 177 21.40 -50.29 -24.46
CA GLU A 177 21.91 -50.46 -23.06
C GLU A 177 22.10 -49.26 -22.05
N GLY A 178 21.84 -49.39 -20.74
CA GLY A 178 21.34 -50.53 -19.94
C GLY A 178 21.22 -50.25 -18.41
N SER A 179 20.68 -51.24 -17.67
CA SER A 179 20.59 -51.38 -16.18
C SER A 179 19.71 -50.37 -15.37
N ARG A 180 18.45 -50.71 -15.01
CA ARG A 180 17.96 -51.53 -13.87
C ARG A 180 18.14 -50.95 -12.45
N ASN A 181 17.06 -50.47 -11.82
CA ASN A 181 16.38 -51.21 -10.72
C ASN A 181 15.12 -50.52 -10.13
N LYS A 182 13.97 -51.14 -10.44
CA LYS A 182 12.86 -51.53 -9.55
C LYS A 182 12.75 -50.92 -8.14
N ARG A 183 11.56 -50.36 -7.86
CA ARG A 183 10.70 -50.81 -6.74
C ARG A 183 9.22 -50.55 -7.04
N SER A 184 8.39 -51.59 -6.94
CA SER A 184 6.93 -51.54 -7.04
C SER A 184 6.31 -52.19 -5.81
N CYS A 185 5.16 -51.70 -5.38
CA CYS A 185 4.17 -52.47 -4.60
C CYS A 185 2.78 -52.05 -5.11
N GLU A 186 1.91 -53.03 -5.37
CA GLU A 186 0.56 -52.83 -5.90
C GLU A 186 -0.51 -52.80 -4.78
N GLY A 187 -1.77 -52.56 -5.17
CA GLY A 187 -2.95 -52.67 -4.29
C GLY A 187 -3.39 -54.12 -4.04
N PRO A 188 -4.71 -54.44 -3.90
CA PRO A 188 -5.90 -53.73 -4.41
C PRO A 188 -6.78 -53.16 -3.25
N ASP A 189 -8.06 -52.78 -3.35
CA ASP A 189 -9.06 -52.83 -4.45
C ASP A 189 -10.06 -51.63 -4.39
N SER A 190 -11.33 -51.89 -4.70
CA SER A 190 -12.45 -50.99 -5.01
C SER A 190 -13.79 -51.70 -4.59
N PRO A 191 -15.06 -51.23 -4.84
CA PRO A 191 -15.48 -50.26 -5.87
C PRO A 191 -16.74 -49.36 -5.61
N VAL A 192 -17.10 -48.58 -6.65
CA VAL A 192 -18.41 -47.98 -7.03
C VAL A 192 -19.11 -46.95 -6.11
N ALA A 193 -19.26 -45.70 -6.60
CA ALA A 193 -20.55 -45.10 -7.01
C ALA A 193 -20.42 -43.69 -7.64
N LYS A 194 -21.32 -43.35 -8.58
CA LYS A 194 -21.33 -42.09 -9.36
C LYS A 194 -22.36 -41.09 -8.81
N LYS A 195 -22.10 -39.77 -8.89
CA LYS A 195 -23.10 -38.82 -9.45
C LYS A 195 -22.55 -37.43 -9.86
N LYS A 196 -22.88 -37.02 -11.09
CA LYS A 196 -22.94 -35.61 -11.51
C LYS A 196 -24.13 -34.92 -10.81
N ARG A 197 -24.07 -33.59 -10.64
CA ARG A 197 -25.26 -32.76 -10.42
C ARG A 197 -25.41 -31.74 -11.55
N LEU A 198 -26.56 -31.80 -12.23
CA LEU A 198 -27.04 -30.79 -13.17
C LEU A 198 -28.16 -30.00 -12.46
N GLY A 199 -28.47 -28.77 -12.89
CA GLY A 199 -29.23 -27.80 -12.06
C GLY A 199 -30.68 -27.52 -12.45
N THR A 200 -31.27 -26.52 -11.75
CA THR A 200 -32.57 -25.83 -12.00
C THR A 200 -33.84 -26.70 -11.84
N PRO A 201 -35.07 -26.14 -11.66
CA PRO A 201 -35.50 -24.73 -11.78
C PRO A 201 -36.23 -24.15 -10.54
N ALA A 202 -36.94 -23.02 -10.74
CA ALA A 202 -37.57 -22.16 -9.72
C ALA A 202 -39.10 -22.36 -9.57
N GLY A 203 -39.71 -21.73 -8.55
CA GLY A 203 -41.13 -21.34 -8.59
C GLY A 203 -41.86 -21.17 -7.24
N SER A 204 -42.29 -19.92 -6.92
CA SER A 204 -43.47 -19.51 -6.10
C SER A 204 -43.57 -19.99 -4.62
N LEU A 205 -44.31 -19.37 -3.68
CA LEU A 205 -45.10 -18.11 -3.57
C LEU A 205 -45.34 -17.84 -2.06
N SER A 206 -45.52 -16.59 -1.61
CA SER A 206 -46.48 -16.18 -0.56
C SER A 206 -46.28 -14.70 -0.17
N ASP A 207 -47.38 -13.96 -0.06
CA ASP A 207 -47.43 -12.53 0.26
C ASP A 207 -47.33 -12.23 1.77
N CYS A 208 -47.04 -10.96 2.08
CA CYS A 208 -47.73 -10.18 3.13
C CYS A 208 -47.66 -8.67 2.80
N VAL A 209 -48.80 -7.98 2.89
CA VAL A 209 -48.98 -6.57 2.49
C VAL A 209 -49.12 -5.67 3.71
N ALA A 210 -48.57 -4.46 3.64
CA ALA A 210 -49.03 -3.32 4.44
C ALA A 210 -48.84 -2.00 3.65
N HIS A 211 -49.90 -1.18 3.57
CA HIS A 211 -49.93 0.14 2.91
C HIS A 211 -50.12 1.26 3.94
N HIS A 212 -49.49 2.42 3.69
CA HIS A 212 -49.89 3.84 3.95
C HIS A 212 -48.62 4.66 3.60
N GLY A 213 -48.59 5.77 2.83
CA GLY A 213 -49.46 6.96 2.77
C GLY A 213 -48.90 8.02 3.74
N ALA A 214 -48.46 9.24 3.37
CA ALA A 214 -48.51 9.99 2.09
C ALA A 214 -47.34 11.02 1.96
N GLN A 215 -47.53 12.11 1.20
CA GLN A 215 -46.63 13.24 0.86
C GLN A 215 -46.02 13.96 2.12
N GLU A 216 -45.03 14.85 2.08
CA GLU A 216 -44.68 15.87 1.07
C GLU A 216 -43.28 16.51 1.29
N SER A 217 -42.86 17.39 0.36
CA SER A 217 -41.76 18.37 0.44
C SER A 217 -40.30 17.87 0.36
N GLY A 218 -39.51 18.57 -0.46
CA GLY A 218 -38.05 18.40 -0.54
C GLY A 218 -37.35 19.73 -0.85
N PRO A 219 -36.09 19.92 -0.46
CA PRO A 219 -35.26 21.02 -0.95
C PRO A 219 -34.22 20.57 -2.00
N ALA A 220 -33.74 21.55 -2.77
CA ALA A 220 -32.89 21.43 -3.94
C ALA A 220 -31.62 20.55 -3.78
N LYS A 221 -31.26 19.86 -4.87
CA LYS A 221 -29.90 19.35 -5.10
C LYS A 221 -28.97 20.54 -5.40
N PRO A 222 -27.74 20.59 -4.86
CA PRO A 222 -26.72 21.49 -5.38
C PRO A 222 -26.16 20.94 -6.69
N ASP A 223 -26.09 21.78 -7.72
CA ASP A 223 -25.55 21.38 -9.02
C ASP A 223 -24.06 21.05 -8.94
N ALA A 224 -23.71 19.83 -9.34
CA ALA A 224 -22.32 19.43 -9.52
C ALA A 224 -21.80 20.03 -10.83
N SER A 225 -21.21 21.21 -10.76
CA SER A 225 -20.53 21.85 -11.90
C SER A 225 -19.39 20.96 -12.40
N SER A 226 -19.65 20.21 -13.47
CA SER A 226 -18.66 19.36 -14.12
C SER A 226 -17.63 20.22 -14.83
N SER A 227 -16.50 20.49 -14.19
CA SER A 227 -15.32 21.08 -14.82
C SER A 227 -14.65 20.04 -15.72
N GLY A 228 -15.29 19.75 -16.86
CA GLY A 228 -14.65 19.04 -17.96
C GLY A 228 -13.62 19.97 -18.60
N LEU A 229 -12.37 19.54 -18.64
CA LEU A 229 -11.30 20.24 -19.35
C LEU A 229 -11.71 20.38 -20.82
N THR A 230 -11.66 21.59 -21.37
CA THR A 230 -12.00 21.81 -22.78
C THR A 230 -10.88 21.28 -23.67
N LYS A 231 -11.21 21.03 -24.94
CA LYS A 231 -10.26 20.48 -25.91
C LYS A 231 -9.03 21.38 -26.12
N GLU A 232 -9.15 22.67 -25.85
CA GLU A 232 -8.07 23.66 -25.98
C GLU A 232 -7.05 23.61 -24.83
N GLU A 233 -7.42 23.14 -23.63
CA GLU A 233 -6.46 22.93 -22.53
C GLU A 233 -5.55 21.70 -22.74
N LEU A 234 -5.96 20.78 -23.61
CA LEU A 234 -5.12 19.63 -24.02
C LEU A 234 -4.02 20.02 -25.02
N ASP A 235 -4.27 21.02 -25.87
CA ASP A 235 -3.33 21.46 -26.91
C ASP A 235 -2.30 22.49 -26.39
N ALA A 236 -2.59 23.17 -25.28
CA ALA A 236 -1.67 24.12 -24.62
C ALA A 236 -0.39 23.49 -24.02
N VAL A 237 -0.30 22.15 -23.98
CA VAL A 237 0.88 21.42 -23.48
C VAL A 237 1.96 21.24 -24.56
N ASN A 238 1.64 21.48 -25.84
CA ASN A 238 2.57 21.29 -26.97
C ASN A 238 3.52 22.49 -27.23
N GLY A 239 3.96 23.16 -26.16
CA GLY A 239 4.90 24.29 -26.19
C GLY A 239 6.37 23.90 -26.03
N THR A 240 6.98 23.35 -27.09
CA THR A 240 8.46 23.27 -27.31
C THR A 240 9.36 22.80 -26.15
N ALA A 241 9.70 21.50 -26.10
CA ALA A 241 11.06 21.01 -26.39
C ALA A 241 11.23 19.49 -26.20
N SER A 242 11.97 18.86 -27.14
CA SER A 242 12.61 17.54 -27.05
C SER A 242 11.73 16.28 -26.80
N GLY A 243 11.32 15.63 -27.90
CA GLY A 243 10.90 14.22 -27.92
C GLY A 243 9.50 13.93 -27.36
N SER A 244 8.49 13.88 -28.24
CA SER A 244 7.15 13.40 -27.87
C SER A 244 7.15 11.87 -27.68
N PHE A 245 7.56 11.40 -26.51
CA PHE A 245 7.55 9.98 -26.17
C PHE A 245 6.11 9.44 -26.18
N LYS A 246 5.84 8.51 -27.09
CA LYS A 246 4.51 7.90 -27.23
C LYS A 246 4.29 6.83 -26.17
N VAL A 247 3.22 7.01 -25.39
CA VAL A 247 2.79 6.03 -24.38
C VAL A 247 2.02 4.91 -25.08
N VAL A 248 2.57 3.70 -25.09
CA VAL A 248 1.95 2.53 -25.74
C VAL A 248 1.10 1.69 -24.79
N ASP A 249 1.53 1.57 -23.54
CA ASP A 249 0.87 0.77 -22.52
C ASP A 249 1.04 1.41 -21.14
N ILE A 250 0.58 0.73 -20.10
CA ILE A 250 0.85 1.09 -18.70
C ILE A 250 1.36 -0.11 -17.92
N TYR A 251 2.17 0.14 -16.90
CA TYR A 251 2.29 -0.79 -15.78
C TYR A 251 0.93 -0.87 -15.08
N ARG A 252 0.42 -2.10 -14.92
CA ARG A 252 -0.93 -2.36 -14.42
C ARG A 252 -0.91 -2.68 -12.93
N THR A 253 -1.97 -2.32 -12.23
CA THR A 253 -2.11 -2.60 -10.79
C THR A 253 -3.05 -3.77 -10.52
N GLY A 254 -2.70 -4.60 -9.55
CA GLY A 254 -3.59 -5.67 -9.06
C GLY A 254 -4.81 -5.15 -8.31
N ALA A 255 -4.73 -3.92 -7.78
CA ALA A 255 -5.78 -3.27 -7.01
C ALA A 255 -6.97 -2.85 -7.89
N LYS A 256 -8.19 -3.13 -7.43
CA LYS A 256 -9.43 -2.90 -8.16
C LYS A 256 -10.08 -1.61 -7.67
N CYS A 257 -10.79 -0.90 -8.55
CA CYS A 257 -11.55 0.29 -8.18
C CYS A 257 -12.58 -0.04 -7.08
N VAL A 258 -12.87 0.92 -6.21
CA VAL A 258 -13.90 0.77 -5.17
C VAL A 258 -15.27 0.50 -5.82
N PRO A 259 -16.04 -0.52 -5.38
CA PRO A 259 -17.39 -0.76 -5.90
C PRO A 259 -18.32 0.43 -5.66
N GLY A 260 -19.07 0.83 -6.68
CA GLY A 260 -20.00 1.97 -6.61
C GLY A 260 -19.44 3.29 -7.14
N GLU A 261 -18.12 3.38 -7.34
CA GLU A 261 -17.47 4.52 -8.01
C GLU A 261 -17.22 4.22 -9.51
N THR A 262 -16.70 5.22 -10.23
CA THR A 262 -16.19 5.06 -11.61
C THR A 262 -15.15 3.94 -11.66
N GLY A 263 -15.16 3.18 -12.76
CA GLY A 263 -14.29 2.00 -12.92
C GLY A 263 -13.25 2.13 -14.03
N ASP A 264 -12.27 1.23 -13.99
CA ASP A 264 -11.31 1.02 -15.09
C ASP A 264 -12.03 0.79 -16.43
N LEU A 265 -11.64 1.54 -17.47
CA LEU A 265 -12.19 1.41 -18.83
C LEU A 265 -11.85 0.07 -19.50
N ARG A 266 -10.75 -0.58 -19.07
CA ARG A 266 -10.25 -1.88 -19.57
C ARG A 266 -9.99 -1.95 -21.08
N LYS A 267 -9.85 -0.79 -21.74
CA LYS A 267 -9.42 -0.71 -23.14
C LYS A 267 -7.94 -1.18 -23.26
N PRO A 268 -7.48 -1.62 -24.44
CA PRO A 268 -6.07 -1.96 -24.64
C PRO A 268 -5.12 -0.79 -24.38
N GLY A 269 -3.85 -1.12 -24.10
CA GLY A 269 -2.78 -0.13 -23.91
C GLY A 269 -3.01 0.82 -22.73
N ALA A 270 -2.59 2.08 -22.91
CA ALA A 270 -2.60 3.12 -21.88
C ALA A 270 -3.99 3.41 -21.28
N ALA A 271 -5.07 3.16 -22.02
CA ALA A 271 -6.45 3.38 -21.60
C ALA A 271 -7.04 2.24 -20.73
N TYR A 272 -6.23 1.26 -20.31
CA TYR A 272 -6.73 0.12 -19.52
C TYR A 272 -7.20 0.51 -18.12
N HIS A 273 -6.41 1.31 -17.39
CA HIS A 273 -6.77 1.81 -16.07
C HIS A 273 -7.15 3.29 -16.11
N GLN A 274 -8.13 3.67 -15.28
CA GLN A 274 -8.35 5.07 -14.97
C GLN A 274 -7.51 5.47 -13.74
N VAL A 275 -6.73 6.54 -13.90
CA VAL A 275 -5.92 7.12 -12.81
C VAL A 275 -6.77 7.99 -11.89
N GLY A 276 -6.28 8.28 -10.68
CA GLY A 276 -6.97 9.16 -9.72
C GLY A 276 -8.07 8.47 -8.88
N LEU A 277 -8.57 7.30 -9.30
CA LEU A 277 -9.58 6.52 -8.57
C LEU A 277 -9.06 5.88 -7.27
N LEU A 278 -9.93 5.73 -6.29
CA LEU A 278 -9.70 4.93 -5.07
C LEU A 278 -9.73 3.43 -5.40
N ARG A 279 -8.91 2.64 -4.72
CA ARG A 279 -8.75 1.20 -5.01
C ARG A 279 -8.69 0.33 -3.75
N VAL A 280 -9.30 -0.84 -3.84
CA VAL A 280 -9.14 -1.96 -2.89
C VAL A 280 -8.15 -2.98 -3.41
N LYS A 281 -7.44 -3.64 -2.50
CA LYS A 281 -6.50 -4.71 -2.83
C LYS A 281 -7.22 -5.98 -3.29
N PRO A 282 -6.55 -6.88 -4.02
CA PRO A 282 -7.03 -8.24 -4.18
C PRO A 282 -6.92 -8.98 -2.82
N GLY A 283 -8.00 -9.66 -2.40
CA GLY A 283 -7.98 -10.54 -1.23
C GLY A 283 -7.47 -11.95 -1.56
N ARG A 284 -7.05 -12.72 -0.55
CA ARG A 284 -6.71 -14.14 -0.72
C ARG A 284 -7.98 -15.01 -0.65
N GLY A 285 -8.67 -15.14 -1.78
CA GLY A 285 -9.93 -15.86 -1.91
C GLY A 285 -11.05 -14.88 -2.22
N ASP A 286 -11.93 -14.65 -1.25
CA ASP A 286 -12.91 -13.58 -1.28
C ASP A 286 -12.25 -12.18 -1.24
N ARG A 287 -13.03 -11.15 -1.59
CA ARG A 287 -12.52 -9.76 -1.65
C ARG A 287 -12.11 -9.30 -0.25
N THR A 288 -11.10 -8.43 -0.18
CA THR A 288 -10.70 -7.76 1.06
C THR A 288 -11.32 -6.37 1.13
N CYS A 289 -11.62 -5.91 2.34
CA CYS A 289 -11.99 -4.51 2.59
C CYS A 289 -10.76 -3.57 2.67
N SER A 290 -9.54 -4.10 2.47
CA SER A 290 -8.31 -3.32 2.54
C SER A 290 -8.09 -2.43 1.32
N MET A 291 -8.11 -1.11 1.54
CA MET A 291 -7.66 -0.09 0.57
C MET A 291 -6.21 -0.32 0.10
N SER A 292 -5.87 0.21 -1.08
CA SER A 292 -4.54 0.13 -1.69
C SER A 292 -3.46 0.80 -0.83
N CYS A 293 -2.19 0.46 -1.07
CA CYS A 293 -1.08 1.13 -0.37
C CYS A 293 -0.96 2.60 -0.78
N SER A 294 -1.22 2.94 -2.05
CA SER A 294 -1.30 4.35 -2.49
C SER A 294 -2.32 5.14 -1.68
N ASP A 295 -3.55 4.65 -1.57
CA ASP A 295 -4.65 5.33 -0.85
C ASP A 295 -4.37 5.43 0.65
N LYS A 296 -3.78 4.37 1.22
CA LYS A 296 -3.32 4.38 2.60
C LYS A 296 -2.23 5.44 2.81
N MET A 297 -1.18 5.46 1.99
CA MET A 297 -0.11 6.46 2.10
C MET A 297 -0.59 7.89 1.88
N ALA A 298 -1.53 8.12 0.95
CA ALA A 298 -2.20 9.42 0.80
C ALA A 298 -2.92 9.84 2.09
N ARG A 299 -3.67 8.92 2.74
CA ARG A 299 -4.27 9.16 4.07
C ARG A 299 -3.21 9.47 5.14
N TRP A 300 -2.04 8.84 5.10
CA TRP A 300 -0.95 9.08 6.07
C TRP A 300 -0.31 10.46 5.85
N ASN A 301 -0.24 10.95 4.62
CA ASN A 301 0.26 12.28 4.31
C ASN A 301 -0.63 13.40 4.87
N VAL A 302 -1.91 13.13 5.13
CA VAL A 302 -2.85 14.08 5.74
C VAL A 302 -2.97 13.89 7.26
N LEU A 303 -3.23 12.67 7.74
CA LEU A 303 -3.48 12.36 9.16
C LEU A 303 -2.24 11.99 9.99
N GLY A 304 -1.09 11.79 9.34
CA GLY A 304 0.13 11.28 9.97
C GLY A 304 0.17 9.75 10.10
N CYS A 305 1.37 9.24 10.39
CA CYS A 305 1.67 7.81 10.49
C CYS A 305 1.39 7.22 11.87
N GLN A 306 1.24 8.03 12.91
CA GLN A 306 0.97 7.58 14.29
C GLN A 306 -0.41 6.91 14.43
N GLY A 307 -1.43 7.36 13.68
CA GLY A 307 -2.80 6.84 13.82
C GLY A 307 -3.53 7.40 15.05
N ALA A 308 -4.80 7.07 15.24
CA ALA A 308 -5.64 7.72 16.24
C ALA A 308 -5.09 7.56 17.68
N LEU A 309 -4.85 6.32 18.12
CA LEU A 309 -4.55 6.02 19.53
C LEU A 309 -3.28 6.74 20.02
N LEU A 310 -2.20 6.68 19.23
CA LEU A 310 -0.95 7.36 19.57
C LEU A 310 -1.07 8.89 19.52
N MET A 311 -2.08 9.43 18.83
CA MET A 311 -2.30 10.88 18.74
C MET A 311 -2.78 11.47 20.08
N HIS A 312 -3.31 10.67 21.00
CA HIS A 312 -3.66 11.12 22.36
C HIS A 312 -2.44 11.54 23.20
N PHE A 313 -1.26 11.01 22.88
CA PHE A 313 -0.01 11.33 23.57
C PHE A 313 0.85 12.35 22.83
N LEU A 314 0.41 12.86 21.67
CA LEU A 314 1.24 13.65 20.78
C LEU A 314 0.66 15.06 20.60
N GLU A 315 1.52 16.07 20.65
CA GLU A 315 1.11 17.46 20.40
C GLU A 315 0.81 17.70 18.90
N LYS A 316 1.50 16.98 18.00
CA LYS A 316 1.37 17.11 16.55
C LYS A 316 1.49 15.76 15.84
N PRO A 317 0.77 15.52 14.72
CA PRO A 317 0.91 14.29 13.94
C PRO A 317 2.33 14.10 13.40
N ILE A 318 2.76 12.84 13.28
CA ILE A 318 4.09 12.47 12.78
C ILE A 318 3.98 12.17 11.29
N TYR A 319 4.64 12.99 10.48
CA TYR A 319 4.65 12.86 9.02
C TYR A 319 5.98 12.29 8.51
N LEU A 320 5.93 11.71 7.31
CA LEU A 320 7.11 11.31 6.55
C LEU A 320 7.64 12.54 5.80
N SER A 321 8.95 12.78 5.84
CA SER A 321 9.60 13.87 5.11
C SER A 321 9.81 13.52 3.63
N ALA A 322 9.97 12.23 3.32
CA ALA A 322 10.09 11.72 1.96
C ALA A 322 9.61 10.26 1.83
N VAL A 323 9.36 9.85 0.59
CA VAL A 323 9.11 8.45 0.20
C VAL A 323 10.14 8.08 -0.87
N VAL A 324 11.02 7.14 -0.54
CA VAL A 324 12.03 6.55 -1.43
C VAL A 324 11.48 5.23 -1.98
N ILE A 325 11.58 5.07 -3.30
CA ILE A 325 11.18 3.85 -4.00
C ILE A 325 12.44 3.14 -4.51
N GLY A 326 12.54 1.84 -4.27
CA GLY A 326 13.61 0.98 -4.78
C GLY A 326 13.52 0.77 -6.29
N GLN A 327 14.55 0.16 -6.87
CA GLN A 327 14.66 -0.06 -8.32
C GLN A 327 13.50 -0.91 -8.85
N CYS A 328 12.57 -0.25 -9.52
CA CYS A 328 11.38 -0.80 -10.18
C CYS A 328 10.83 0.27 -11.15
N PRO A 329 9.82 -0.04 -11.99
CA PRO A 329 9.14 0.97 -12.79
C PRO A 329 8.61 2.12 -11.92
N TYR A 330 8.97 3.35 -12.28
CA TYR A 330 8.74 4.54 -11.48
C TYR A 330 8.37 5.74 -12.36
N SER A 331 7.37 6.53 -11.93
CA SER A 331 7.09 7.86 -12.46
C SER A 331 6.83 8.82 -11.30
N GLN A 332 7.48 9.97 -11.33
CA GLN A 332 7.32 11.00 -10.31
C GLN A 332 5.90 11.58 -10.34
N GLU A 333 5.31 11.69 -11.52
CA GLU A 333 3.95 12.16 -11.80
C GLU A 333 2.93 11.20 -11.20
N ALA A 334 3.11 9.88 -11.42
CA ALA A 334 2.26 8.85 -10.84
C ALA A 334 2.33 8.85 -9.31
N MET A 335 3.54 8.96 -8.74
CA MET A 335 3.75 9.06 -7.29
C MET A 335 3.13 10.34 -6.69
N ARG A 336 3.34 11.50 -7.32
CA ARG A 336 2.74 12.78 -6.88
C ARG A 336 1.22 12.74 -6.95
N ARG A 337 0.66 12.32 -8.08
CA ARG A 337 -0.78 12.13 -8.31
C ARG A 337 -1.38 11.23 -7.23
N ALA A 338 -0.77 10.08 -6.98
CA ALA A 338 -1.30 9.08 -6.06
C ALA A 338 -1.20 9.48 -4.58
N LEU A 339 -0.07 10.07 -4.16
CA LEU A 339 0.22 10.28 -2.73
C LEU A 339 -0.09 11.69 -2.22
N THR A 340 -0.20 12.69 -3.09
CA THR A 340 -0.40 14.11 -2.69
C THR A 340 -1.45 14.83 -3.53
N GLY A 341 -1.54 14.56 -4.83
CA GLY A 341 -2.47 15.24 -5.75
C GLY A 341 -3.96 14.98 -5.46
N ARG A 342 -4.28 13.87 -4.78
CA ARG A 342 -5.66 13.51 -4.38
C ARG A 342 -6.20 14.39 -3.25
N SER A 343 -5.33 14.94 -2.41
CA SER A 343 -5.70 15.68 -1.21
C SER A 343 -5.55 17.18 -1.43
N ARG A 344 -6.65 17.85 -1.83
CA ARG A 344 -6.80 19.32 -1.73
C ARG A 344 -7.18 19.80 -0.31
N ILE A 345 -7.22 18.89 0.67
CA ILE A 345 -7.70 19.13 2.04
C ILE A 345 -6.57 19.72 2.91
N SER A 346 -6.86 20.80 3.62
CA SER A 346 -5.94 21.39 4.60
C SER A 346 -5.67 20.43 5.77
N LYS A 347 -4.39 20.08 5.98
CA LYS A 347 -3.98 19.17 7.07
C LYS A 347 -4.38 19.69 8.46
N VAL A 348 -4.29 21.02 8.64
CA VAL A 348 -4.64 21.70 9.90
C VAL A 348 -6.14 21.65 10.15
N GLU A 349 -6.95 21.80 9.10
CA GLU A 349 -8.41 21.80 9.18
C GLU A 349 -8.96 20.40 9.48
N LEU A 350 -8.41 19.35 8.86
CA LEU A 350 -8.80 17.98 9.17
C LEU A 350 -8.40 17.58 10.60
N PHE A 351 -7.24 18.02 11.08
CA PHE A 351 -6.82 17.79 12.47
C PHE A 351 -7.75 18.50 13.46
N ARG A 352 -8.09 19.79 13.22
CA ARG A 352 -9.08 20.53 14.03
C ARG A 352 -10.46 19.86 13.99
N SER A 353 -10.89 19.36 12.85
CA SER A 353 -12.17 18.65 12.70
C SER A 353 -12.18 17.33 13.47
N PHE A 354 -11.07 16.59 13.49
CA PHE A 354 -10.92 15.39 14.32
C PHE A 354 -10.93 15.73 15.82
N GLN A 355 -10.20 16.75 16.25
CA GLN A 355 -10.24 17.21 17.65
C GLN A 355 -11.65 17.67 18.06
N LYS A 356 -12.35 18.41 17.19
CA LYS A 356 -13.74 18.83 17.41
C LYS A 356 -14.69 17.63 17.52
N LEU A 357 -14.55 16.63 16.64
CA LEU A 357 -15.35 15.40 16.69
C LEU A 357 -15.12 14.68 18.03
N LEU A 358 -13.87 14.53 18.49
CA LEU A 358 -13.57 13.92 19.78
C LEU A 358 -14.13 14.73 20.97
N SER A 359 -14.09 16.06 20.92
CA SER A 359 -14.68 16.91 21.97
C SER A 359 -16.21 16.89 21.98
N CYS A 360 -16.85 16.46 20.89
CA CYS A 360 -18.30 16.29 20.79
C CYS A 360 -18.79 14.90 21.23
N ILE A 361 -17.88 13.97 21.56
CA ILE A 361 -18.22 12.64 22.09
C ILE A 361 -17.92 12.65 23.59
N ALA A 362 -18.92 12.29 24.40
CA ALA A 362 -18.80 12.17 25.85
C ALA A 362 -17.71 11.13 26.20
N GLU A 363 -16.97 11.32 27.30
CA GLU A 363 -15.80 10.49 27.58
C GLU A 363 -16.19 9.01 27.77
N ASP A 364 -17.35 8.77 28.36
CA ASP A 364 -17.99 7.48 28.56
C ASP A 364 -18.66 6.88 27.30
N GLU A 365 -18.66 7.59 26.18
CA GLU A 365 -19.11 7.11 24.85
C GLU A 365 -17.95 6.97 23.85
N ARG A 366 -16.77 7.52 24.13
CA ARG A 366 -15.58 7.31 23.29
C ARG A 366 -15.25 5.81 23.21
N PRO A 367 -14.78 5.27 22.07
CA PRO A 367 -14.28 3.90 22.02
C PRO A 367 -13.19 3.67 23.08
N ASP A 368 -13.04 2.47 23.63
CA ASP A 368 -12.03 2.16 24.67
C ASP A 368 -10.57 2.42 24.25
N SER A 369 -10.35 2.59 22.95
CA SER A 369 -9.05 2.96 22.37
C SER A 369 -8.79 4.49 22.34
N VAL A 370 -9.80 5.28 22.70
CA VAL A 370 -9.90 6.75 22.63
C VAL A 370 -10.24 7.35 24.02
N ARG A 371 -10.69 6.51 24.97
CA ARG A 371 -10.58 6.76 26.42
C ARG A 371 -9.14 6.51 26.87
#